data_AF-E2AKC3-F1
#
_entry.id   AF-E2AKC3-F1
#
_cell.length_a   1.000
_cell.length_b   1.000
_cell.length_c   1.000
_cell.angle_alpha   90.00
_cell.angle_beta   90.00
_cell.angle_gamma   90.00
#
_symmetry.space_group_name_H-M   'P 1'
#
loop_
_entity.id
_entity.type
_entity.pdbx_description
1 polymer ?
#
loop_
_entity_poly.entity_id
_entity_poly.type
_entity_poly.pdbx_seq_one_letter_code
_entity_poly.pdbx_strand_id
1 'polypeptide(L)' 'IHHDFDWSLPVILHNEKHVRKREIAEMFFIKKFDNTINLQKDTENLNNIY' A
#
# COMPACT_ATOMS: atom_id res chain seq x y z
N ILE A 1 29.80 -11.77 -10.40
CA ILE A 1 29.51 -10.42 -10.91
C ILE A 1 28.56 -10.61 -12.10
N HIS A 2 27.28 -10.87 -11.84
CA HIS A 2 26.18 -10.96 -12.83
C HIS A 2 24.93 -11.43 -12.07
N HIS A 3 24.48 -10.62 -11.10
CA HIS A 3 23.21 -10.79 -10.40
C HIS A 3 22.33 -9.56 -10.62
N ASP A 4 22.55 -8.83 -11.71
CA ASP A 4 21.76 -7.65 -12.02
C ASP A 4 20.43 -8.08 -12.61
N PHE A 5 19.35 -7.47 -12.11
CA PHE A 5 18.02 -7.67 -12.65
C PHE A 5 17.93 -7.07 -14.05
N ASP A 6 17.36 -7.83 -14.99
CA ASP A 6 17.00 -7.30 -16.29
C ASP A 6 15.71 -6.46 -16.17
N TRP A 7 15.90 -5.16 -16.07
CA TRP A 7 14.80 -4.19 -16.00
C TRP A 7 14.21 -3.85 -17.38
N SER A 8 14.80 -4.33 -18.48
CA SER A 8 14.32 -4.02 -19.83
C SER A 8 13.04 -4.76 -20.18
N LEU A 9 12.84 -5.96 -19.60
CA LEU A 9 11.69 -6.84 -19.87
C LEU A 9 11.17 -7.49 -18.58
N PRO A 10 10.56 -6.73 -17.66
CA PRO A 10 10.06 -7.30 -16.42
C PRO A 10 8.90 -8.25 -16.69
N VAL A 11 8.97 -9.46 -16.11
CA VAL A 11 7.87 -10.42 -16.13
C VAL A 11 6.87 -10.03 -15.05
N ILE A 12 5.66 -9.59 -15.46
CA ILE A 12 4.58 -9.30 -14.52
C ILE A 12 3.99 -10.62 -14.03
N LEU A 13 4.29 -10.99 -12.77
CA LEU A 13 3.83 -12.24 -12.16
C LEU A 13 2.40 -12.16 -11.63
N HIS A 14 1.97 -10.98 -11.17
CA HIS A 14 0.64 -10.74 -10.61
C HIS A 14 0.06 -9.42 -11.11
N ASN A 15 -1.21 -9.44 -11.45
CA ASN A 15 -1.97 -8.24 -11.74
C ASN A 15 -3.19 -8.22 -10.81
N GLU A 16 -3.16 -7.33 -9.82
CA GLU A 16 -4.27 -7.16 -8.89
C GLU A 16 -5.36 -6.30 -9.54
N LYS A 17 -6.54 -6.87 -9.74
CA LYS A 17 -7.67 -6.16 -10.36
C LYS A 17 -8.29 -5.11 -9.42
N HIS A 18 -8.13 -5.28 -8.11
CA HIS A 18 -8.82 -4.51 -7.08
C HIS A 18 -7.89 -3.63 -6.23
N VAL A 19 -6.76 -3.18 -6.80
CA VAL A 19 -5.76 -2.33 -6.12
C VAL A 19 -6.43 -1.19 -5.35
N ARG A 20 -7.31 -0.43 -6.01
CA ARG A 20 -7.99 0.71 -5.38
C ARG A 20 -8.85 0.32 -4.17
N LYS A 21 -9.51 -0.84 -4.22
CA LYS A 21 -10.32 -1.32 -3.08
C LYS A 21 -9.43 -1.74 -1.91
N ARG A 22 -8.31 -2.40 -2.20
CA ARG A 22 -7.31 -2.80 -1.21
C ARG A 22 -6.71 -1.58 -0.52
N GLU A 23 -6.27 -0.58 -1.28
CA GLU A 23 -5.69 0.65 -0.73
C GLU A 23 -6.66 1.37 0.22
N ILE A 24 -7.94 1.48 -0.17
CA ILE A 24 -8.96 2.08 0.69
C ILE A 24 -9.14 1.26 1.97
N ALA A 25 -9.28 -0.07 1.87
CA ALA A 25 -9.41 -0.94 3.03
C ALA A 25 -8.20 -0.87 3.98
N GLU A 26 -6.98 -0.78 3.43
CA GLU A 26 -5.75 -0.62 4.20
C GLU A 26 -5.70 0.74 4.91
N MET A 27 -6.10 1.83 4.25
CA MET A 27 -6.18 3.15 4.88
C MET A 27 -7.20 3.18 6.04
N PHE A 28 -8.40 2.61 5.83
CA PHE A 28 -9.39 2.45 6.91
C PHE A 28 -8.83 1.67 8.09
N PHE A 29 -8.11 0.57 7.82
CA PHE A 29 -7.52 -0.26 8.86
C PHE A 29 -6.43 0.48 9.64
N ILE A 30 -5.52 1.16 8.93
CA ILE A 30 -4.44 1.93 9.55
C ILE A 30 -5.00 3.04 10.44
N LYS A 31 -6.00 3.79 9.96
CA LYS A 31 -6.63 4.89 10.70
C LYS A 31 -7.43 4.44 11.94
N LYS A 32 -7.90 3.19 11.97
CA LYS A 32 -8.71 2.66 13.08
C LYS A 32 -7.91 1.85 14.09
N PHE A 33 -6.67 1.48 13.78
CA PHE A 33 -5.90 0.57 14.61
C PHE A 33 -4.75 1.30 15.32
N ASP A 34 -4.81 1.35 16.65
CA ASP A 34 -3.88 2.17 17.44
C ASP A 34 -2.45 1.59 17.51
N ASN A 35 -2.27 0.31 17.13
CA ASN A 35 -0.99 -0.40 17.17
C ASN A 35 -0.42 -0.63 15.77
N THR A 36 -0.42 0.38 14.90
CA THR A 36 0.28 0.29 13.60
C THR A 36 1.68 0.88 13.66
N ILE A 37 2.49 0.60 12.63
CA ILE A 37 3.81 1.20 12.45
C ILE A 37 3.74 2.73 12.26
N ASN A 38 2.59 3.22 11.76
CA ASN A 38 2.35 4.64 11.54
C ASN A 38 1.79 5.27 12.83
N LEU A 39 2.23 6.48 13.16
CA LEU A 39 1.61 7.21 14.25
C LEU A 39 0.23 7.69 13.81
N GLN A 40 -0.80 7.53 14.63
CA GLN A 40 -2.18 7.93 14.27
C GLN A 40 -2.27 9.40 13.81
N LYS A 41 -1.45 10.28 14.39
CA LYS A 41 -1.29 11.69 13.98
C LYS A 41 -0.99 11.88 12.49
N ASP A 42 -0.29 10.93 11.88
CA ASP A 42 0.09 11.00 10.46
C ASP A 42 -1.13 10.79 9.56
N THR A 43 -2.23 10.27 10.11
CA THR A 43 -3.49 10.01 9.42
C THR A 43 -4.64 10.96 9.82
N GLU A 44 -4.45 11.83 10.82
CA GLU A 44 -5.50 12.73 11.34
C GLU A 44 -6.05 13.71 10.29
N ASN A 45 -5.19 14.14 9.36
CA ASN A 45 -5.58 15.06 8.28
C ASN A 45 -6.16 14.32 7.05
N LEU A 46 -6.24 12.99 7.08
CA LEU A 46 -6.84 12.22 6.00
C LEU A 46 -8.36 12.27 6.10
N ASN A 47 -9.00 12.51 4.95
CA ASN A 47 -10.45 12.63 4.84
C ASN A 47 -11.16 11.40 5.43
N ASN A 48 -12.29 11.59 6.13
CA ASN A 48 -13.11 10.53 6.74
C ASN A 48 -13.89 9.67 5.72
N ILE A 49 -13.82 10.02 4.43
CA ILE A 49 -14.36 9.21 3.34
C ILE A 49 -13.41 8.04 3.02
N TYR A 50 -12.16 8.10 3.51
CA TYR A 50 -11.24 6.96 3.61
C TYR A 50 -11.33 6.25 4.95
#